data_AF-A0A849IF57-F1
#
_entry.id   AF-A0A849IF57-F1
#
_cell.length_a   1.000
_cell.length_b   1.000
_cell.length_c   1.000
_cell.angle_alpha   90.00
_cell.angle_beta   90.00
_cell.angle_gamma   90.00
#
_symmetry.space_group_name_H-M   'P 1'
#
loop_
_entity.id
_entity.type
_entity.pdbx_description
1 polymer ?
#
loop_
_entity_poly.entity_id
_entity_poly.type
_entity_poly.pdbx_seq_one_letter_code
_entity_poly.pdbx_strand_id
1 'polypeptide(L)'
;MTRVYYAAPGPYSVHRQFEWAMAVMMVLISITLALPGDTLERAALRGLSDVGFTESNMAAIFGAIGALRGFALWANGNINHGRITPQGAMIRAWCCVVGAVIWGQMTLALFRDAFYANAPSLGIPLFGTLTMFELLSAYRARHDAVQRRSHLGRHLDALANRS
;
A
#
# COMPACT_ATOMS: atom_id res chain seq x y z
N MET A 1 12.01 34.14 -14.77
CA MET A 1 10.97 33.67 -13.81
C MET A 1 11.17 32.18 -13.60
N THR A 2 11.92 31.81 -12.57
CA THR A 2 12.35 30.44 -12.28
C THR A 2 11.18 29.69 -11.63
N ARG A 3 10.58 28.71 -12.31
CA ARG A 3 9.59 27.83 -11.68
C ARG A 3 10.30 27.02 -10.60
N VAL A 4 10.03 27.33 -9.34
CA VAL A 4 10.32 26.45 -8.22
C VAL A 4 9.40 25.23 -8.41
N TYR A 5 9.96 24.14 -8.92
CA TYR A 5 9.28 22.84 -8.94
C TYR A 5 9.19 22.38 -7.50
N TYR A 6 8.10 22.72 -6.81
CA TYR A 6 7.75 22.03 -5.58
C TYR A 6 7.75 20.54 -5.88
N ALA A 7 8.42 19.74 -5.04
CA ALA A 7 8.40 18.28 -5.07
C ALA A 7 7.02 17.72 -4.69
N ALA A 8 5.95 18.37 -5.14
CA ALA A 8 4.60 17.89 -5.03
C ALA A 8 4.49 16.60 -5.87
N PRO A 9 3.86 15.54 -5.33
CA PRO A 9 3.56 14.37 -6.13
C PRO A 9 2.84 14.82 -7.40
N GLY A 10 3.42 14.58 -8.58
CA GLY A 10 2.85 15.04 -9.84
C GLY A 10 1.42 14.54 -10.09
N PRO A 11 0.71 15.04 -11.12
CA PRO A 11 -0.73 14.87 -11.32
C PRO A 11 -1.24 13.41 -11.26
N TYR A 12 -0.38 12.42 -11.54
CA TYR A 12 -0.69 11.00 -11.47
C TYR A 12 -0.70 10.39 -10.05
N SER A 13 -0.23 11.11 -9.02
CA SER A 13 -0.25 10.68 -7.62
C SER A 13 -1.04 11.61 -6.68
N VAL A 14 -1.51 12.76 -7.14
CA VAL A 14 -2.37 13.69 -6.36
C VAL A 14 -3.74 13.08 -6.03
N HIS A 15 -4.33 12.32 -6.95
CA HIS A 15 -5.65 11.69 -6.77
C HIS A 15 -5.60 10.31 -6.07
N ARG A 16 -4.51 10.04 -5.34
CA ARG A 16 -4.23 8.74 -4.70
C ARG A 16 -4.02 8.87 -3.20
N GLN A 17 -4.83 9.72 -2.59
CA GLN A 17 -4.75 10.07 -1.18
C GLN A 17 -4.80 8.85 -0.27
N PHE A 18 -5.64 7.86 -0.59
CA PHE A 18 -5.73 6.63 0.19
C PHE A 18 -4.42 5.81 0.13
N GLU A 19 -3.82 5.66 -1.05
CA GLU A 19 -2.55 4.93 -1.20
C GLU A 19 -1.41 5.61 -0.43
N TRP A 20 -1.40 6.95 -0.39
CA TRP A 20 -0.48 7.74 0.42
C TRP A 20 -0.74 7.58 1.92
N ALA A 21 -2.00 7.68 2.35
CA ALA A 21 -2.38 7.50 3.75
C ALA A 21 -1.98 6.12 4.25
N MET A 22 -2.19 5.07 3.46
CA MET A 22 -1.77 3.71 3.80
C MET A 22 -0.25 3.55 3.85
N ALA A 23 0.48 4.14 2.91
CA ALA A 23 1.94 4.11 2.93
C ALA A 23 2.50 4.77 4.21
N VAL A 24 1.98 5.95 4.56
CA VAL A 24 2.35 6.68 5.79
C VAL A 24 1.97 5.88 7.02
N MET A 25 0.75 5.35 7.08
CA MET A 25 0.28 4.56 8.22
C MET A 25 1.15 3.33 8.45
N MET A 26 1.52 2.60 7.40
CA MET A 26 2.42 1.44 7.52
C MET A 26 3.81 1.83 8.03
N VAL A 27 4.36 2.96 7.57
CA VAL A 27 5.64 3.48 8.10
C VAL A 27 5.51 3.87 9.58
N LEU A 28 4.42 4.53 9.97
CA LEU A 28 4.20 4.90 11.36
C LEU A 28 4.04 3.68 12.26
N ILE A 29 3.29 2.65 11.82
CA ILE A 29 3.18 1.38 12.54
C ILE A 29 4.55 0.71 12.70
N SER A 30 5.37 0.71 11.64
CA SER A 30 6.74 0.20 11.69
C SER A 30 7.59 0.91 12.73
N ILE A 31 7.54 2.25 12.77
CA ILE A 31 8.24 3.05 13.78
C ILE A 31 7.71 2.72 15.18
N THR A 32 6.39 2.63 15.36
CA THR A 32 5.79 2.30 16.66
C THR A 32 6.22 0.93 17.17
N LEU A 33 6.24 -0.09 16.31
CA LEU A 33 6.69 -1.44 16.66
C LEU A 33 8.21 -1.53 16.88
N ALA A 34 8.99 -0.56 16.39
CA ALA A 34 10.43 -0.47 16.64
C ALA A 34 10.78 0.26 17.94
N LEU A 35 9.81 0.92 18.60
CA LEU A 35 10.03 1.56 19.89
C LEU A 35 10.03 0.51 21.01
N PRO A 36 10.83 0.71 22.07
CA PRO A 36 10.88 -0.22 23.19
C PRO A 36 9.56 -0.21 23.98
N GLY A 37 8.97 -1.40 24.15
CA GLY A 37 7.74 -1.64 24.91
C GLY A 37 6.95 -2.79 24.29
N ASP A 38 6.19 -3.54 25.10
CA ASP A 38 5.32 -4.61 24.60
C ASP A 38 4.10 -3.98 23.90
N THR A 39 4.30 -3.58 22.65
CA THR A 39 3.27 -2.93 21.83
C THR A 39 2.25 -3.93 21.32
N LEU A 40 2.62 -5.22 21.27
CA LEU A 40 1.74 -6.35 20.94
C LEU A 40 0.75 -6.75 22.03
N GLU A 41 1.00 -6.40 23.30
CA GLU A 41 0.06 -6.71 24.40
C GLU A 41 -1.33 -6.06 24.20
N ARG A 42 -1.44 -5.05 23.33
CA ARG A 42 -2.72 -4.44 22.96
C ARG A 42 -3.48 -5.34 21.97
N ALA A 43 -4.49 -6.02 22.50
CA ALA A 43 -5.53 -6.89 21.92
C ALA A 43 -5.63 -7.08 20.38
N ALA A 44 -5.45 -6.03 19.57
CA ALA A 44 -5.59 -6.10 18.11
C ALA A 44 -4.46 -6.86 17.40
N LEU A 45 -3.23 -6.89 17.94
CA LEU A 45 -2.07 -7.53 17.30
C LEU A 45 -1.69 -8.89 17.92
N ARG A 46 -2.29 -9.24 19.06
CA ARG A 46 -2.08 -10.51 19.77
C ARG A 46 -2.42 -11.72 18.89
N GLY A 47 -3.44 -11.60 18.05
CA GLY A 47 -3.76 -12.63 17.06
C GLY A 47 -2.65 -12.87 16.01
N LEU A 48 -1.77 -11.90 15.73
CA LEU A 48 -0.60 -12.10 14.88
C LEU A 48 0.59 -12.70 15.64
N SER A 49 0.78 -12.33 16.91
CA SER A 49 1.83 -12.93 17.75
C SER A 49 1.60 -14.42 17.95
N ASP A 50 0.35 -14.84 18.11
CA ASP A 50 -0.04 -16.24 18.29
C ASP A 50 0.27 -17.12 17.06
N VAL A 51 0.44 -16.50 15.88
CA VAL A 51 0.83 -17.16 14.63
C VAL A 51 2.37 -17.11 14.41
N GLY A 52 3.13 -16.60 15.39
CA GLY A 52 4.59 -16.61 15.40
C GLY A 52 5.27 -15.37 14.80
N PHE A 53 4.52 -14.28 14.55
CA PHE A 53 5.13 -13.02 14.13
C PHE A 53 5.69 -12.25 15.33
N THR A 54 7.01 -11.98 15.30
CA THR A 54 7.67 -11.12 16.28
C THR A 54 7.45 -9.64 15.94
N GLU A 55 7.52 -8.75 16.94
CA GLU A 55 7.44 -7.30 16.76
C GLU A 55 8.43 -6.79 15.70
N SER A 56 9.67 -7.27 15.77
CA SER A 56 10.73 -6.91 14.83
C SER A 56 10.40 -7.31 13.39
N ASN A 57 9.85 -8.52 13.17
CA ASN A 57 9.45 -8.97 11.84
C ASN A 57 8.29 -8.13 11.29
N MET A 58 7.32 -7.82 12.14
CA MET A 58 6.18 -6.98 11.76
C MET A 58 6.65 -5.57 11.42
N ALA A 59 7.49 -4.97 12.27
CA ALA A 59 8.09 -3.66 12.03
C ALA A 59 8.81 -3.62 10.68
N ALA A 60 9.62 -4.63 10.37
CA ALA A 60 10.33 -4.72 9.09
C ALA A 60 9.38 -4.83 7.90
N ILE A 61 8.34 -5.67 7.98
CA ILE A 61 7.35 -5.86 6.90
C ILE A 61 6.58 -4.57 6.63
N PHE A 62 6.02 -3.95 7.68
CA PHE A 62 5.28 -2.70 7.56
C PHE A 62 6.15 -1.57 7.02
N GLY A 63 7.39 -1.47 7.50
CA GLY A 63 8.35 -0.46 7.07
C GLY A 63 8.73 -0.62 5.60
N ALA A 64 9.08 -1.84 5.20
CA ALA A 64 9.45 -2.15 3.83
C ALA A 64 8.31 -1.89 2.84
N ILE A 65 7.08 -2.35 3.14
CA ILE A 65 5.93 -2.15 2.25
C ILE A 65 5.52 -0.68 2.19
N GLY A 66 5.45 -0.01 3.34
CA GLY A 66 5.11 1.41 3.42
C GLY A 66 6.11 2.28 2.65
N ALA A 67 7.41 2.05 2.86
CA ALA A 67 8.47 2.76 2.16
C ALA A 67 8.48 2.45 0.66
N LEU A 68 8.35 1.18 0.25
CA LEU A 68 8.31 0.79 -1.15
C LEU A 68 7.11 1.41 -1.88
N ARG A 69 5.92 1.39 -1.25
CA ARG A 69 4.71 2.00 -1.78
C ARG A 69 4.87 3.52 -1.91
N GLY A 70 5.39 4.18 -0.86
CA GLY A 70 5.66 5.61 -0.85
C GLY A 70 6.66 6.03 -1.92
N PHE A 71 7.77 5.29 -2.06
CA PHE A 71 8.74 5.50 -3.13
C PHE A 71 8.11 5.29 -4.51
N ALA A 72 7.32 4.25 -4.69
CA ALA A 72 6.64 4.01 -5.96
C ALA A 72 5.62 5.12 -6.27
N LEU A 73 4.90 5.67 -5.28
CA LEU A 73 4.01 6.82 -5.47
C LEU A 73 4.77 8.10 -5.82
N TRP A 74 5.88 8.36 -5.13
CA TRP A 74 6.76 9.49 -5.40
C TRP A 74 7.39 9.40 -6.79
N ALA A 75 7.95 8.25 -7.14
CA ALA A 75 8.54 7.98 -8.45
C ALA A 75 7.48 8.11 -9.56
N ASN A 76 6.27 7.57 -9.33
CA ASN A 76 5.15 7.74 -10.25
C ASN A 76 4.66 9.19 -10.38
N GLY A 77 4.89 10.05 -9.38
CA GLY A 77 4.53 11.47 -9.41
C GLY A 77 5.60 12.35 -10.05
N ASN A 78 6.86 12.19 -9.64
CA ASN A 78 7.95 13.11 -9.98
C ASN A 78 8.74 12.71 -11.23
N ILE A 79 8.97 11.41 -11.47
CA ILE A 79 9.75 10.93 -12.64
C ILE A 79 8.89 10.95 -13.92
N ASN A 80 7.56 11.05 -13.77
CA ASN A 80 6.57 11.03 -14.85
C ASN A 80 6.19 12.41 -15.43
N HIS A 81 7.11 13.39 -15.45
CA HIS A 81 7.00 14.53 -16.38
C HIS A 81 7.27 14.14 -17.86
N GLY A 82 7.28 12.84 -18.20
CA GLY A 82 7.42 12.39 -19.59
C GLY A 82 7.81 10.92 -19.83
N ARG A 83 8.22 10.13 -18.81
CA ARG A 83 8.62 8.71 -18.99
C ARG A 83 7.75 7.73 -18.21
N ILE A 84 6.63 7.38 -18.83
CA ILE A 84 5.59 6.49 -18.30
C ILE A 84 6.09 5.04 -18.26
N THR A 85 6.53 4.52 -17.10
CA THR A 85 6.86 3.09 -16.95
C THR A 85 5.70 2.30 -16.32
N PRO A 86 5.32 1.13 -16.88
CA PRO A 86 4.29 0.26 -16.30
C PRO A 86 4.67 -0.34 -14.94
N GLN A 87 5.97 -0.43 -14.65
CA GLN A 87 6.52 -1.11 -13.47
C GLN A 87 6.13 -0.42 -12.16
N GLY A 88 6.17 0.92 -12.10
CA GLY A 88 5.81 1.65 -10.88
C GLY A 88 4.36 1.47 -10.45
N ALA A 89 3.44 1.27 -11.40
CA ALA A 89 2.04 0.98 -11.10
C ALA A 89 1.84 -0.47 -10.62
N MET A 90 2.64 -1.41 -11.14
CA MET A 90 2.66 -2.81 -10.67
C MET A 90 3.20 -2.97 -9.25
N ILE A 91 4.28 -2.26 -8.92
CA ILE A 91 4.82 -2.28 -7.55
C ILE A 91 3.75 -1.83 -6.55
N ARG A 92 3.03 -0.76 -6.87
CA ARG A 92 1.93 -0.26 -6.03
C ARG A 92 0.78 -1.27 -5.91
N ALA A 93 0.38 -1.90 -7.01
CA ALA A 93 -0.65 -2.94 -6.99
C ALA A 93 -0.26 -4.08 -6.03
N TRP A 94 0.99 -4.56 -6.11
CA TRP A 94 1.49 -5.58 -5.19
C TRP A 94 1.53 -5.11 -3.74
N CYS A 95 2.02 -3.90 -3.47
CA CYS A 95 2.00 -3.36 -2.12
C CYS A 95 0.58 -3.30 -1.56
N CYS A 96 -0.41 -2.94 -2.38
CA CYS A 96 -1.82 -2.89 -1.96
C CYS A 96 -2.39 -4.29 -1.69
N VAL A 97 -2.07 -5.29 -2.52
CA VAL A 97 -2.46 -6.69 -2.27
C VAL A 97 -1.89 -7.18 -0.95
N VAL A 98 -0.60 -6.95 -0.69
CA VAL A 98 0.00 -7.36 0.59
C VAL A 98 -0.65 -6.62 1.77
N GLY A 99 -0.94 -5.33 1.62
CA GLY A 99 -1.71 -4.57 2.61
C GLY A 99 -3.09 -5.19 2.87
N ALA A 100 -3.84 -5.54 1.82
CA ALA A 100 -5.13 -6.19 1.95
C ALA A 100 -5.06 -7.52 2.70
N VAL A 101 -4.02 -8.34 2.44
CA VAL A 101 -3.77 -9.58 3.19
C VAL A 101 -3.53 -9.28 4.67
N ILE A 102 -2.69 -8.28 4.98
CA ILE A 102 -2.37 -7.90 6.36
C ILE A 102 -3.61 -7.46 7.13
N TRP A 103 -4.44 -6.56 6.59
CA TRP A 103 -5.65 -6.12 7.28
C TRP A 103 -6.73 -7.21 7.26
N GLY A 104 -6.75 -8.04 6.22
CA GLY A 104 -7.69 -9.15 6.08
C GLY A 104 -7.51 -10.20 7.17
N GLN A 105 -6.27 -10.62 7.44
CA GLN A 105 -6.00 -11.56 8.54
C GLN A 105 -6.39 -10.97 9.90
N MET A 106 -6.13 -9.68 10.15
CA MET A 106 -6.53 -9.01 11.40
C MET A 106 -8.04 -8.97 11.56
N THR A 107 -8.76 -8.68 10.47
CA THR A 107 -10.22 -8.70 10.43
C THR A 107 -10.74 -10.09 10.76
N LEU A 108 -10.20 -11.13 10.12
CA LEU A 108 -10.61 -12.52 10.35
C LEU A 108 -10.30 -13.00 11.77
N ALA A 109 -9.16 -12.60 12.34
CA ALA A 109 -8.81 -12.91 13.73
C ALA A 109 -9.82 -12.31 14.71
N LEU A 110 -10.14 -11.02 14.57
CA LEU A 110 -11.15 -10.37 15.41
C LEU A 110 -12.55 -10.94 15.19
N PHE A 111 -12.88 -11.34 13.96
CA PHE A 111 -14.15 -11.99 13.67
C PHE A 111 -14.22 -13.34 14.39
N ARG A 112 -13.17 -14.16 14.32
CA ARG A 112 -13.07 -15.41 15.08
C ARG A 112 -13.27 -15.17 16.57
N ASP A 113 -12.59 -14.19 17.16
CA ASP A 113 -12.73 -13.88 18.59
C ASP A 113 -14.15 -13.43 18.96
N ALA A 114 -14.79 -12.63 18.11
CA ALA A 114 -16.18 -12.22 18.32
C ALA A 114 -17.14 -13.41 18.32
N PHE A 115 -16.93 -14.41 17.45
CA PHE A 115 -17.78 -15.60 17.37
C PHE A 115 -17.56 -16.61 18.49
N TYR A 116 -16.30 -16.86 18.88
CA TYR A 116 -15.98 -17.91 19.86
C TYR A 116 -15.89 -17.39 21.30
N ALA A 117 -15.51 -16.13 21.51
CA ALA A 117 -15.33 -15.53 22.83
C ALA A 117 -16.38 -14.45 23.17
N ASN A 118 -17.39 -14.22 22.30
CA ASN A 118 -18.43 -13.19 22.47
C ASN A 118 -17.86 -11.79 22.77
N ALA A 119 -16.69 -11.46 22.21
CA ALA A 119 -15.99 -10.20 22.42
C ALA A 119 -15.91 -9.40 21.09
N PRO A 120 -17.01 -8.80 20.62
CA PRO A 120 -17.01 -8.02 19.38
C PRO A 120 -16.11 -6.78 19.53
N SER A 121 -15.23 -6.58 18.54
CA SER A 121 -14.27 -5.47 18.52
C SER A 121 -14.61 -4.45 17.44
N LEU A 122 -14.48 -3.16 17.76
CA LEU A 122 -14.52 -2.07 16.78
C LEU A 122 -13.40 -2.18 15.72
N GLY A 123 -12.37 -2.99 15.97
CA GLY A 123 -11.34 -3.30 14.97
C GLY A 123 -11.87 -4.08 13.77
N ILE A 124 -12.98 -4.82 13.89
CA ILE A 124 -13.56 -5.59 12.78
C ILE A 124 -13.98 -4.67 11.62
N PRO A 125 -14.87 -3.68 11.81
CA PRO A 125 -15.25 -2.78 10.72
C PRO A 125 -14.07 -1.90 10.28
N LEU A 126 -13.13 -1.55 11.17
CA LEU A 126 -11.96 -0.76 10.83
C LEU A 126 -11.02 -1.51 9.87
N PHE A 127 -10.50 -2.67 10.27
CA PHE A 127 -9.60 -3.46 9.46
C PHE A 127 -10.29 -4.00 8.21
N GLY A 128 -11.57 -4.37 8.30
CA GLY A 128 -12.34 -4.82 7.15
C GLY A 128 -12.47 -3.73 6.09
N THR A 129 -12.71 -2.48 6.50
CA THR A 129 -12.76 -1.34 5.60
C THR A 129 -11.39 -1.06 4.97
N LEU A 130 -10.30 -1.15 5.74
CA LEU A 130 -8.93 -1.01 5.22
C LEU A 130 -8.60 -2.09 4.18
N THR A 131 -8.99 -3.34 4.42
CA THR A 131 -8.85 -4.44 3.45
C THR A 131 -9.56 -4.10 2.14
N MET A 132 -10.82 -3.66 2.21
CA MET A 132 -11.62 -3.34 1.03
C MET A 132 -11.00 -2.21 0.21
N PHE A 133 -10.55 -1.14 0.86
CA PHE A 133 -9.90 -0.02 0.15
C PHE A 133 -8.51 -0.35 -0.38
N GLU A 134 -7.76 -1.26 0.25
CA GLU A 134 -6.52 -1.80 -0.30
C GLU A 134 -6.78 -2.63 -1.56
N LEU A 135 -7.82 -3.46 -1.59
CA LEU A 135 -8.22 -4.19 -2.80
C LEU A 135 -8.65 -3.25 -3.93
N LEU A 136 -9.42 -2.21 -3.62
CA LEU A 136 -9.80 -1.18 -4.60
C LEU A 136 -8.56 -0.43 -5.13
N SER A 137 -7.61 -0.11 -4.26
CA SER A 137 -6.35 0.53 -4.63
C SER A 137 -5.49 -0.38 -5.52
N ALA A 138 -5.44 -1.68 -5.21
CA ALA A 138 -4.77 -2.69 -6.03
C ALA A 138 -5.40 -2.78 -7.43
N TYR A 139 -6.74 -2.83 -7.50
CA TYR A 139 -7.47 -2.85 -8.77
C TYR A 139 -7.15 -1.63 -9.63
N ARG A 140 -7.22 -0.42 -9.04
CA ARG A 140 -6.89 0.83 -9.73
C ARG A 140 -5.46 0.84 -10.23
N ALA A 141 -4.49 0.51 -9.36
CA ALA A 141 -3.07 0.45 -9.72
C ALA A 141 -2.79 -0.59 -10.81
N ARG A 142 -3.52 -1.71 -10.82
CA ARG A 142 -3.42 -2.71 -11.89
C ARG A 142 -3.94 -2.17 -13.22
N HIS A 143 -5.12 -1.57 -13.21
CA HIS A 143 -5.69 -0.96 -14.40
C HIS A 143 -4.77 0.13 -14.98
N ASP A 144 -4.19 0.96 -14.12
CA ASP A 144 -3.21 1.98 -14.52
C ASP A 144 -2.01 1.36 -15.24
N ALA A 145 -1.46 0.24 -14.76
CA ALA A 145 -0.31 -0.39 -15.40
C ALA A 145 -0.68 -1.01 -16.77
N VAL A 146 -1.87 -1.61 -16.88
CA VAL A 146 -2.35 -2.20 -18.14
C VAL A 146 -2.53 -1.10 -19.18
N GLN A 147 -3.19 0.00 -18.80
CA GLN A 147 -3.36 1.17 -19.68
C GLN A 147 -2.00 1.71 -20.12
N ARG A 148 -1.04 1.87 -19.21
CA ARG A 148 0.32 2.35 -19.56
C ARG A 148 1.04 1.42 -20.52
N ARG A 149 0.91 0.10 -20.35
CA ARG A 149 1.52 -0.89 -21.24
C ARG A 149 0.93 -0.80 -22.65
N SER A 150 -0.38 -0.61 -22.79
CA SER A 150 -1.02 -0.50 -24.11
C SER A 150 -0.65 0.79 -24.84
N HIS A 151 -0.53 1.91 -24.12
CA HIS A 151 -0.02 3.17 -24.70
C HIS A 151 1.41 3.01 -25.20
N LEU A 152 2.30 2.39 -24.41
CA LEU A 152 3.68 2.14 -24.83
C LEU A 152 3.76 1.27 -26.08
N GLY A 153 2.96 0.19 -26.16
CA GLY A 153 2.87 -0.67 -27.34
C GLY A 153 2.52 0.13 -28.61
N ARG A 154 1.46 0.95 -28.55
CA ARG A 154 1.04 1.81 -29.68
C ARG A 154 2.13 2.78 -30.14
N HIS A 155 2.91 3.33 -29.21
CA HIS A 155 4.01 4.22 -29.56
C HIS A 155 5.16 3.48 -30.26
N LEU A 156 5.47 2.25 -29.83
CA LEU A 156 6.49 1.42 -30.47
C LEU A 156 6.07 0.98 -31.88
N ASP A 157 4.81 0.58 -32.05
CA ASP A 157 4.26 0.19 -33.35
C ASP A 157 4.28 1.37 -34.35
N ALA A 158 3.96 2.57 -33.87
CA ALA A 158 4.02 3.79 -34.68
C ALA A 158 5.44 4.18 -35.12
N LEU A 159 6.46 3.83 -34.34
CA LEU A 159 7.87 4.03 -34.71
C LEU A 159 8.32 2.96 -35.72
N ALA A 160 7.92 1.71 -35.54
CA ALA A 160 8.25 0.62 -36.45
C ALA A 160 7.65 0.81 -37.86
N ASN A 161 6.46 1.40 -37.97
CA ASN A 161 5.82 1.69 -39.26
C ASN A 161 6.39 2.93 -39.98
N ARG A 162 7.32 3.67 -39.35
CA ARG A 162 7.97 4.86 -39.91
C ARG A 162 9.41 4.62 -40.39
N SER A 163 9.97 3.44 -40.11
CA SER A 163 11.28 2.98 -40.58
C SER A 163 11.13 2.05 -41.79
#